data_AF-A0A0V1HGQ0-F1
#
_entry.id   AF-A0A0V1HGQ0-F1
#
_cell.length_a   1.000
_cell.length_b   1.000
_cell.length_c   1.000
_cell.angle_alpha   90.00
_cell.angle_beta   90.00
_cell.angle_gamma   90.00
#
_symmetry.space_group_name_H-M   'P 1'
#
loop_
_entity.id
_entity.type
_entity.pdbx_description
1 polymer ?
#
loop_
_entity_poly.entity_id
_entity_poly.type
_entity_poly.pdbx_seq_one_letter_code
_entity_poly.pdbx_strand_id
1 'polypeptide(L)'
;LLKLKVKKSVVSSAMVELVETLLEICGFEILATNIHNALSSKYPPVQLHTALILSRFFAHLEPFMFSNQQIKEALQYLFSIANSRDSDTRDAGMKALGIALAVGGEQTLEVSVGNNNIDKMKLLRIREHANAFLASINEENKESVQVEEEKPVQVDFEQKEVQIIKSTSHDLENMVK
;
A
#
# COMPACT_ATOMS: atom_id res chain seq x y z
N LEU A 1 15.25 11.76 -3.24
CA LEU A 1 14.14 12.30 -4.07
C LEU A 1 14.55 13.28 -5.18
N LEU A 2 15.14 14.45 -4.91
CA LEU A 2 15.48 15.43 -5.99
C LEU A 2 16.47 14.95 -7.07
N LYS A 3 17.15 13.82 -6.82
CA LYS A 3 18.01 13.12 -7.77
C LYS A 3 17.25 12.24 -8.79
N LEU A 4 15.92 12.12 -8.69
CA LEU A 4 15.05 11.43 -9.66
C LEU A 4 14.96 12.09 -11.05
N LYS A 5 15.87 13.02 -11.36
CA LYS A 5 16.03 13.65 -12.68
C LYS A 5 16.84 12.78 -13.67
N VAL A 6 17.31 11.61 -13.24
CA VAL A 6 18.18 10.75 -14.04
C VAL A 6 17.38 10.06 -15.14
N LYS A 7 17.79 10.24 -16.39
CA LYS A 7 17.10 9.68 -17.58
C LYS A 7 17.32 8.18 -17.82
N LYS A 8 18.32 7.57 -17.16
CA LYS A 8 18.61 6.14 -17.33
C LYS A 8 17.58 5.33 -16.52
N SER A 9 16.73 4.56 -17.21
CA SER A 9 15.61 3.81 -16.60
C SER A 9 16.04 2.92 -15.44
N VAL A 10 17.18 2.24 -15.58
CA VAL A 10 17.76 1.37 -14.54
C VAL A 10 18.07 2.14 -13.26
N VAL A 11 18.67 3.34 -13.41
CA VAL A 11 19.04 4.18 -12.26
C VAL A 11 17.79 4.80 -11.63
N SER A 12 16.81 5.22 -12.42
CA SER A 12 15.55 5.74 -11.88
C SER A 12 14.76 4.66 -11.13
N SER A 13 14.71 3.42 -11.62
CA SER A 13 14.03 2.30 -10.94
C SER A 13 14.68 2.01 -9.58
N ALA A 14 16.01 1.81 -9.57
CA ALA A 14 16.74 1.54 -8.34
C ALA A 14 16.60 2.68 -7.30
N MET A 15 16.49 3.94 -7.75
CA MET A 15 16.25 5.07 -6.86
C MET A 15 14.81 5.14 -6.34
N VAL A 16 13.83 4.72 -7.13
CA VAL A 16 12.44 4.60 -6.70
C VAL A 16 12.33 3.53 -5.63
N GLU A 17 12.83 2.32 -5.90
CA GLU A 17 12.84 1.19 -4.96
C GLU A 17 13.55 1.56 -3.65
N LEU A 18 14.72 2.20 -3.72
CA LEU A 18 15.43 2.67 -2.52
C LEU A 18 14.58 3.62 -1.68
N VAL A 19 13.84 4.54 -2.31
CA VAL A 19 13.00 5.49 -1.57
C VAL A 19 11.78 4.79 -0.97
N GLU A 20 11.17 3.84 -1.67
CA GLU A 20 10.07 3.02 -1.16
C GLU A 20 10.50 2.24 0.08
N THR A 21 11.63 1.53 0.00
CA THR A 21 12.20 0.81 1.14
C THR A 21 12.52 1.74 2.32
N LEU A 22 13.07 2.93 2.06
CA LEU A 22 13.33 3.91 3.13
C LEU A 22 12.03 4.41 3.77
N LEU A 23 10.96 4.59 2.98
CA LEU A 23 9.67 5.05 3.48
C LEU A 23 8.99 3.99 4.35
N GLU A 24 9.16 2.71 4.00
CA GLU A 24 8.71 1.57 4.81
C GLU A 24 9.51 1.43 6.12
N ILE A 25 10.84 1.56 6.07
CA ILE A 25 11.70 1.37 7.25
C ILE A 25 11.64 2.56 8.22
N CYS A 26 11.69 3.78 7.70
CA CYS A 26 11.80 4.99 8.50
C CYS A 26 10.46 5.65 8.82
N GLY A 27 9.39 5.30 8.09
CA GLY A 27 8.10 5.97 8.18
C GLY A 27 8.04 7.31 7.45
N PHE A 28 6.83 7.81 7.27
CA PHE A 28 6.55 9.00 6.45
C PHE A 28 7.12 10.28 7.06
N GLU A 29 7.04 10.42 8.38
CA GLU A 29 7.38 11.62 9.13
C GLU A 29 8.85 11.99 8.96
N ILE A 30 9.74 10.99 8.99
CA ILE A 30 11.19 11.19 8.83
C ILE A 30 11.51 11.74 7.44
N LEU A 31 10.76 11.32 6.42
CA LEU A 31 10.99 11.72 5.02
C LEU A 31 10.09 12.86 4.56
N ALA A 32 9.16 13.35 5.39
CA ALA A 32 8.09 14.24 4.99
C ALA A 32 8.60 15.52 4.31
N THR A 33 9.59 16.19 4.92
CA THR A 33 10.21 17.38 4.32
C THR A 33 10.84 17.09 2.95
N ASN A 34 11.48 15.94 2.78
CA ASN A 34 12.05 15.56 1.48
C ASN A 34 10.97 15.25 0.45
N ILE A 35 9.87 14.62 0.87
CA ILE A 35 8.71 14.29 0.03
C ILE A 35 8.01 15.57 -0.42
N HIS A 36 7.67 16.47 0.48
CA HIS A 36 7.02 17.74 0.15
C HIS A 36 7.87 18.59 -0.79
N ASN A 37 9.19 18.67 -0.56
CA ASN A 37 10.13 19.34 -1.45
C ASN A 37 10.20 18.70 -2.86
N ALA A 38 9.97 17.39 -2.96
CA ALA A 38 9.96 16.69 -4.24
C ALA A 38 8.62 16.87 -4.97
N LEU A 39 7.49 16.87 -4.26
CA LEU A 39 6.17 17.13 -4.82
C LEU A 39 6.03 18.59 -5.31
N SER A 40 6.66 19.54 -4.63
CA SER A 40 6.74 20.96 -5.04
C SER A 40 7.81 21.25 -6.09
N SER A 41 8.50 20.22 -6.60
CA SER A 41 9.60 20.40 -7.55
C SER A 41 9.12 21.00 -8.86
N LYS A 42 9.86 21.97 -9.41
CA LYS A 42 9.61 22.51 -10.77
C LYS A 42 9.85 21.53 -11.92
N TYR A 43 10.29 20.30 -11.63
CA TYR A 43 10.66 19.30 -12.61
C TYR A 43 9.60 18.18 -12.63
N PRO A 44 8.79 18.07 -13.69
CA PRO A 44 7.70 17.08 -13.76
C PRO A 44 8.13 15.64 -13.48
N PRO A 45 9.28 15.14 -13.97
CA PRO A 45 9.72 13.76 -13.64
C PRO A 45 9.90 13.51 -12.14
N VAL A 46 10.34 14.52 -11.37
CA VAL A 46 10.48 14.38 -9.91
C VAL A 46 9.11 14.28 -9.27
N GLN A 47 8.16 15.10 -9.69
CA GLN A 47 6.77 15.07 -9.20
C GLN A 47 6.09 13.74 -9.55
N LEU A 48 6.20 13.31 -10.81
CA LEU A 48 5.69 12.05 -11.33
C LEU A 48 6.16 10.86 -10.47
N HIS A 49 7.47 10.68 -10.34
CA HIS A 49 7.99 9.54 -9.58
C HIS A 49 7.64 9.63 -8.10
N THR A 50 7.64 10.82 -7.51
CA THR A 50 7.24 10.98 -6.10
C THR A 50 5.77 10.63 -5.89
N ALA A 51 4.88 11.05 -6.79
CA ALA A 51 3.46 10.70 -6.73
C ALA A 51 3.23 9.19 -6.89
N LEU A 52 3.98 8.53 -7.79
CA LEU A 52 3.90 7.08 -7.97
C LEU A 52 4.38 6.31 -6.73
N ILE A 53 5.49 6.73 -6.12
CA ILE A 53 5.98 6.16 -4.85
C ILE A 53 4.90 6.29 -3.77
N LEU A 54 4.29 7.47 -3.63
CA LEU A 54 3.24 7.69 -2.64
C LEU A 54 1.99 6.86 -2.93
N SER A 55 1.62 6.67 -4.20
CA SER A 55 0.49 5.81 -4.53
C SER A 55 0.69 4.37 -4.04
N ARG A 56 1.92 3.84 -4.13
CA ARG A 56 2.27 2.50 -3.64
C ARG A 56 2.35 2.48 -2.12
N PHE A 57 2.95 3.49 -1.51
CA PHE A 57 3.02 3.59 -0.05
C PHE A 57 1.62 3.66 0.59
N PHE A 58 0.72 4.48 0.04
CA PHE A 58 -0.66 4.61 0.52
C PHE A 58 -1.45 3.30 0.46
N ALA A 59 -1.16 2.42 -0.49
CA ALA A 59 -1.79 1.10 -0.59
C ALA A 59 -1.51 0.21 0.64
N HIS A 60 -0.43 0.47 1.36
CA HIS A 60 0.00 -0.29 2.54
C HIS A 60 -0.36 0.42 3.86
N LEU A 61 -1.06 1.55 3.80
CA LEU A 61 -1.46 2.26 5.00
C LEU A 61 -2.78 1.72 5.57
N GLU A 62 -2.86 1.71 6.88
CA GLU A 62 -4.13 1.61 7.60
C GLU A 62 -4.92 2.92 7.51
N PRO A 63 -6.27 2.86 7.44
CA PRO A 63 -7.12 4.03 7.26
C PRO A 63 -6.88 5.16 8.29
N PHE A 64 -6.60 4.81 9.55
CA PHE A 64 -6.38 5.81 10.60
C PHE A 64 -5.11 6.67 10.38
N MET A 65 -4.13 6.17 9.61
CA MET A 65 -2.88 6.88 9.36
C MET A 65 -3.07 8.13 8.48
N PHE A 66 -4.14 8.20 7.67
CA PHE A 66 -4.48 9.40 6.89
C PHE A 66 -4.91 10.59 7.76
N SER A 67 -5.10 10.41 9.07
CA SER A 67 -5.30 11.52 10.01
C SER A 67 -4.02 12.31 10.29
N ASN A 68 -2.84 11.77 9.95
CA ASN A 68 -1.54 12.38 10.13
C ASN A 68 -1.38 13.67 9.32
N GLN A 69 -0.86 14.72 9.96
CA GLN A 69 -0.73 16.04 9.35
C GLN A 69 0.20 16.06 8.12
N GLN A 70 1.30 15.31 8.14
CA GLN A 70 2.27 15.28 7.05
C GLN A 70 1.71 14.55 5.81
N ILE A 71 0.87 13.53 6.03
CA ILE A 71 0.15 12.83 4.97
C ILE A 71 -0.92 13.74 4.36
N LYS A 72 -1.70 14.45 5.19
CA LYS A 72 -2.69 15.44 4.72
C LYS A 72 -2.05 16.52 3.85
N GLU A 73 -0.90 17.04 4.27
CA GLU A 73 -0.11 18.00 3.48
C GLU A 73 0.35 17.40 2.15
N ALA A 74 0.81 16.14 2.15
CA ALA A 74 1.19 15.45 0.91
C ALA A 74 0.00 15.30 -0.06
N LEU A 75 -1.21 15.03 0.45
CA LEU A 75 -2.43 14.99 -0.36
C LEU A 75 -2.77 16.36 -0.98
N GLN A 76 -2.52 17.47 -0.27
CA GLN A 76 -2.65 18.82 -0.85
C GLN A 76 -1.67 19.06 -2.00
N TYR A 77 -0.41 18.65 -1.84
CA TYR A 77 0.57 18.73 -2.91
C TYR A 77 0.21 17.85 -4.10
N LEU A 78 -0.24 16.62 -3.86
CA LEU A 78 -0.74 15.70 -4.90
C LEU A 78 -1.93 16.28 -5.65
N PHE A 79 -2.81 17.00 -4.95
CA PHE A 79 -3.90 17.72 -5.59
C PHE A 79 -3.42 18.86 -6.49
N SER A 80 -2.36 19.59 -6.10
CA SER A 80 -1.69 20.55 -7.00
C SER A 80 -1.12 19.86 -8.25
N ILE A 81 -0.45 18.72 -8.08
CA ILE A 81 0.11 17.89 -9.15
C ILE A 81 -0.99 17.38 -10.10
N ALA A 82 -2.18 17.05 -9.60
CA ALA A 82 -3.34 16.66 -10.39
C ALA A 82 -3.88 17.80 -11.30
N ASN A 83 -3.28 18.99 -11.26
CA ASN A 83 -3.51 20.09 -12.20
C ASN A 83 -2.28 20.39 -13.08
N SER A 84 -1.28 19.50 -13.11
CA SER A 84 -0.08 19.65 -13.92
C SER A 84 -0.39 19.67 -15.42
N ARG A 85 0.43 20.42 -16.17
CA ARG A 85 0.38 20.46 -17.64
C ARG A 85 0.84 19.15 -18.26
N ASP A 86 1.81 18.49 -17.63
CA ASP A 86 2.33 17.19 -18.05
C ASP A 86 1.29 16.10 -17.76
N SER A 87 0.93 15.32 -18.78
CA SER A 87 -0.15 14.32 -18.67
C SER A 87 0.15 13.25 -17.65
N ASP A 88 1.38 12.76 -17.64
CA ASP A 88 1.79 11.61 -16.84
C ASP A 88 1.90 12.01 -15.38
N THR A 89 2.51 13.18 -15.13
CA THR A 89 2.57 13.80 -13.80
C THR A 89 1.17 14.06 -13.25
N ARG A 90 0.26 14.58 -14.08
CA ARG A 90 -1.13 14.82 -13.69
C ARG A 90 -1.86 13.53 -13.33
N ASP A 91 -1.71 12.50 -14.17
CA ASP A 91 -2.33 11.19 -13.92
C ASP A 91 -1.78 10.53 -12.66
N ALA A 92 -0.46 10.58 -12.44
CA ALA A 92 0.14 10.06 -11.21
C ALA A 92 -0.37 10.76 -9.94
N GLY A 93 -0.61 12.08 -10.01
CA GLY A 93 -1.26 12.81 -8.92
C GLY A 93 -2.69 12.31 -8.64
N MET A 94 -3.51 12.15 -9.69
CA MET A 94 -4.87 11.60 -9.56
C MET A 94 -4.86 10.15 -9.06
N LYS A 95 -3.91 9.34 -9.52
CA LYS A 95 -3.71 7.96 -9.07
C LYS A 95 -3.43 7.91 -7.58
N ALA A 96 -2.46 8.67 -7.08
CA ALA A 96 -2.12 8.70 -5.65
C ALA A 96 -3.32 9.13 -4.78
N LEU A 97 -4.08 10.14 -5.23
CA LEU A 97 -5.33 10.54 -4.56
C LEU A 97 -6.39 9.44 -4.60
N GLY A 98 -6.49 8.69 -5.69
CA GLY A 98 -7.41 7.56 -5.83
C GLY A 98 -7.08 6.42 -4.86
N ILE A 99 -5.79 6.07 -4.71
CA ILE A 99 -5.38 5.06 -3.73
C ILE A 99 -5.67 5.56 -2.30
N ALA A 100 -5.35 6.82 -2.00
CA ALA A 100 -5.67 7.40 -0.69
C ALA A 100 -7.18 7.40 -0.40
N LEU A 101 -8.01 7.64 -1.42
CA LEU A 101 -9.47 7.54 -1.31
C LEU A 101 -9.93 6.10 -1.04
N ALA A 102 -9.38 5.13 -1.77
CA ALA A 102 -9.75 3.73 -1.63
C ALA A 102 -9.43 3.19 -0.23
N VAL A 103 -8.26 3.55 0.30
CA VAL A 103 -7.76 3.04 1.59
C VAL A 103 -8.28 3.88 2.77
N GLY A 104 -8.16 5.20 2.69
CA GLY A 104 -8.54 6.12 3.77
C GLY A 104 -10.01 6.55 3.77
N GLY A 105 -10.79 6.20 2.75
CA GLY A 105 -12.20 6.58 2.60
C GLY A 105 -12.41 8.04 2.18
N GLU A 106 -13.68 8.42 1.92
CA GLU A 106 -14.05 9.72 1.36
C GLU A 106 -13.50 10.89 2.20
N GLN A 107 -13.62 10.79 3.53
CA GLN A 107 -13.19 11.81 4.50
C GLN A 107 -11.71 12.22 4.32
N THR A 108 -10.86 11.32 3.84
CA THR A 108 -9.43 11.57 3.60
C THR A 108 -9.23 12.72 2.62
N LEU A 109 -9.98 12.75 1.52
CA LEU A 109 -9.90 13.85 0.55
C LEU A 109 -10.64 15.09 1.04
N GLU A 110 -11.76 14.94 1.73
CA GLU A 110 -12.53 16.07 2.23
C GLU A 110 -11.73 16.93 3.22
N VAL A 111 -11.05 16.30 4.19
CA VAL A 111 -10.26 17.00 5.22
C VAL A 111 -8.96 17.54 4.64
N SER A 112 -8.34 16.83 3.71
CA SER A 112 -7.02 17.20 3.19
C SER A 112 -7.10 18.27 2.11
N VAL A 113 -8.03 18.10 1.16
CA VAL A 113 -8.12 18.92 -0.06
C VAL A 113 -9.32 19.86 -0.04
N GLY A 114 -10.39 19.51 0.66
CA GLY A 114 -11.64 20.27 0.69
C GLY A 114 -12.56 19.95 -0.50
N ASN A 115 -13.82 19.63 -0.20
CA ASN A 115 -14.81 19.18 -1.20
C ASN A 115 -15.07 20.16 -2.34
N ASN A 116 -15.01 21.47 -2.06
CA ASN A 116 -15.29 22.51 -3.05
C ASN A 116 -14.15 22.71 -4.05
N ASN A 117 -12.97 22.14 -3.79
CA ASN A 117 -11.81 22.30 -4.65
C ASN A 117 -11.77 21.28 -5.79
N ILE A 118 -12.45 20.14 -5.64
CA ILE A 118 -12.40 19.04 -6.60
C ILE A 118 -13.59 19.13 -7.56
N ASP A 119 -13.34 19.45 -8.82
CA ASP A 119 -14.37 19.43 -9.85
C ASP A 119 -14.84 17.98 -10.17
N LYS A 120 -16.04 17.87 -10.73
CA LYS A 120 -16.69 16.57 -11.00
C LYS A 120 -15.87 15.64 -11.88
N MET A 121 -15.18 16.18 -12.90
CA MET A 121 -14.40 15.36 -13.84
C MET A 121 -13.13 14.84 -13.19
N LYS A 122 -12.48 15.66 -12.35
CA LYS A 122 -11.32 15.26 -11.57
C LYS A 122 -11.70 14.20 -10.53
N LEU A 123 -12.80 14.41 -9.81
CA LEU A 123 -13.30 13.44 -8.84
C LEU A 123 -13.66 12.10 -9.48
N LEU A 124 -14.26 12.12 -10.68
CA LEU A 124 -14.53 10.92 -11.45
C LEU A 124 -13.24 10.13 -11.74
N ARG A 125 -12.19 10.80 -12.26
CA ARG A 125 -10.90 10.15 -12.51
C ARG A 125 -10.21 9.61 -11.26
N ILE A 126 -10.28 10.35 -10.14
CA ILE A 126 -9.76 9.88 -8.85
C ILE A 126 -10.47 8.58 -8.45
N ARG A 127 -11.80 8.52 -8.61
CA ARG A 127 -12.59 7.32 -8.32
C ARG A 127 -12.31 6.17 -9.28
N GLU A 128 -12.04 6.45 -10.56
CA GLU A 128 -11.61 5.42 -11.52
C GLU A 128 -10.31 4.74 -11.05
N HIS A 129 -9.31 5.51 -10.62
CA HIS A 129 -8.07 4.98 -10.04
C HIS A 129 -8.31 4.20 -8.74
N ALA A 130 -9.19 4.71 -7.86
CA ALA A 130 -9.57 4.02 -6.63
C ALA A 130 -10.23 2.64 -6.92
N ASN A 131 -11.19 2.61 -7.85
CA ASN A 131 -11.89 1.39 -8.24
C ASN A 131 -10.95 0.38 -8.92
N ALA A 132 -10.06 0.84 -9.78
CA ALA A 132 -9.06 -0.02 -10.42
C ALA A 132 -8.15 -0.70 -9.40
N PHE A 133 -7.73 0.03 -8.36
CA PHE A 133 -6.93 -0.54 -7.28
C PHE A 133 -7.70 -1.54 -6.42
N LEU A 134 -8.95 -1.24 -6.05
CA LEU A 134 -9.78 -2.19 -5.31
C LEU A 134 -10.05 -3.46 -6.13
N ALA A 135 -10.20 -3.33 -7.46
CA ALA A 135 -10.34 -4.49 -8.34
C ALA A 135 -9.07 -5.35 -8.35
N SER A 136 -7.87 -4.76 -8.43
CA SER A 136 -6.61 -5.52 -8.42
C SER A 136 -6.40 -6.29 -7.12
N ILE A 137 -6.73 -5.69 -5.96
CA ILE A 137 -6.67 -6.40 -4.67
C ILE A 137 -7.63 -7.61 -4.64
N ASN A 138 -8.84 -7.45 -5.20
CA ASN A 138 -9.82 -8.54 -5.23
C ASN A 138 -9.42 -9.68 -6.19
N GLU A 139 -8.64 -9.40 -7.22
CA GLU A 139 -8.05 -10.41 -8.10
C GLU A 139 -6.89 -11.14 -7.41
N GLU A 140 -5.98 -10.42 -6.76
CA GLU A 140 -4.89 -11.00 -5.96
C GLU A 140 -5.41 -11.89 -4.83
N ASN A 141 -6.51 -11.49 -4.17
CA ASN A 141 -7.18 -12.31 -3.15
C ASN A 141 -7.85 -13.57 -3.73
N LYS A 142 -8.25 -13.56 -5.00
CA LYS A 142 -8.78 -14.78 -5.66
C LYS A 142 -7.67 -15.74 -6.04
N GLU A 143 -6.50 -15.23 -6.44
CA GLU A 143 -5.33 -16.05 -6.77
C GLU A 143 -4.69 -16.67 -5.52
N SER A 144 -4.61 -15.94 -4.40
CA SER A 144 -4.11 -16.49 -3.13
C SER A 144 -5.04 -17.56 -2.54
N VAL A 145 -6.36 -17.43 -2.70
CA VAL A 145 -7.35 -18.45 -2.31
C VAL A 145 -7.29 -19.71 -3.20
N GLN A 146 -6.87 -19.59 -4.48
CA GLN A 146 -6.73 -20.73 -5.38
C GLN A 146 -5.44 -21.55 -5.19
N VAL A 147 -4.39 -20.96 -4.58
CA VAL A 147 -3.14 -21.69 -4.26
C VAL A 147 -3.29 -22.56 -2.99
N GLU A 148 -4.26 -22.28 -2.12
CA GLU A 148 -4.57 -23.11 -0.95
C GLU A 148 -5.54 -24.29 -1.23
N GLU A 149 -6.13 -24.39 -2.43
CA GLU A 149 -6.97 -25.52 -2.84
C GLU A 149 -6.20 -26.58 -3.68
N GLU A 150 -5.05 -27.06 -3.20
CA GLU A 150 -4.53 -28.37 -3.62
C GLU A 150 -5.05 -29.48 -2.69
N LYS A 151 -5.98 -30.28 -3.25
CA LYS A 151 -6.56 -31.59 -2.88
C LYS A 151 -6.29 -32.17 -1.47
N PRO A 152 -7.31 -32.79 -0.83
CA PRO A 152 -7.09 -33.57 0.39
C PRO A 152 -6.15 -34.73 0.08
N VAL A 153 -4.95 -34.69 0.68
CA VAL A 153 -4.09 -35.87 0.74
C VAL A 153 -4.79 -36.88 1.65
N GLN A 154 -5.41 -37.89 1.05
CA GLN A 154 -5.75 -39.12 1.76
C GLN A 154 -4.43 -39.79 2.14
N VAL A 155 -3.93 -39.50 3.33
CA VAL A 155 -2.91 -40.35 3.95
C VAL A 155 -3.64 -41.38 4.77
N ASP A 156 -3.62 -42.62 4.27
CA ASP A 156 -3.98 -43.82 5.01
C ASP A 156 -2.96 -43.98 6.16
N PHE A 157 -3.24 -43.37 7.31
CA PHE A 157 -2.50 -43.64 8.53
C PHE A 157 -3.16 -44.83 9.21
N GLU A 158 -2.59 -46.00 8.95
CA GLU A 158 -2.78 -47.21 9.74
C GLU A 158 -2.84 -46.87 11.23
N GLN A 159 -3.91 -47.37 11.86
CA GLN A 159 -4.17 -47.35 13.28
C GLN A 159 -2.96 -47.90 14.07
N LYS A 160 -2.09 -47.03 14.58
CA LYS A 160 -1.02 -47.47 15.50
C LYS A 160 -0.68 -46.55 16.67
N GLU A 161 -1.41 -45.46 16.91
CA GLU A 161 -1.10 -44.54 18.02
C GLU A 161 -2.06 -44.58 19.22
N VAL A 162 -2.98 -45.54 19.31
CA VAL A 162 -3.85 -45.69 20.51
C VAL A 162 -3.26 -46.60 21.59
N GLN A 163 -2.06 -47.18 21.40
CA GLN A 163 -1.44 -48.07 22.41
C GLN A 163 -0.41 -47.42 23.35
N ILE A 164 0.08 -46.20 23.08
CA ILE A 164 1.18 -45.64 23.89
C ILE A 164 0.69 -44.89 25.14
N ILE A 165 -0.55 -44.41 25.17
CA ILE A 165 -1.07 -43.60 26.31
C ILE A 165 -1.77 -44.47 27.38
N LYS A 166 -2.08 -45.74 27.10
CA LYS A 166 -2.73 -46.62 28.09
C LYS A 166 -1.75 -47.42 28.96
N SER A 167 -0.47 -47.51 28.61
CA SER A 167 0.53 -48.21 29.44
C SER A 167 1.14 -47.35 30.55
N THR A 168 1.10 -46.02 30.46
CA THR A 168 1.74 -45.14 31.46
C THR A 168 0.85 -44.82 32.67
N SER A 169 -0.45 -45.17 32.65
CA SER A 169 -1.32 -45.01 33.82
C SER A 169 -1.36 -46.23 34.75
N HIS A 170 -0.82 -47.38 34.36
CA HIS A 170 -0.84 -48.58 35.24
C HIS A 170 0.41 -48.73 36.13
N ASP A 171 1.49 -47.99 35.84
CA ASP A 171 2.75 -48.10 36.60
C ASP A 171 2.90 -47.05 37.73
N LEU A 172 1.95 -46.12 37.90
CA LEU A 172 1.96 -45.16 39.02
C LEU A 172 1.04 -45.57 40.18
N GLU A 173 0.11 -46.50 40.00
CA GLU A 173 -0.75 -46.99 41.09
C GLU A 173 -0.14 -48.13 41.92
N ASN A 174 1.02 -48.69 41.51
CA ASN A 174 1.71 -49.76 42.25
C ASN A 174 2.96 -49.30 43.02
N MET A 175 3.17 -47.99 43.20
CA MET A 175 4.28 -47.45 44.00
C MET A 175 3.82 -46.75 45.31
N VAL A 176 2.56 -46.98 45.72
CA VAL A 176 1.98 -46.46 46.99
C VAL A 176 1.30 -47.57 47.81
N LYS A 177 1.77 -48.81 47.73
CA LYS A 177 1.48 -49.86 48.73
C LYS A 177 2.74 -50.58 49.16
#